data_AF-A0A378AWV9-F1
#
_entry.id   AF-A0A378AWV9-F1
#
_cell.length_a   1.000
_cell.length_b   1.000
_cell.length_c   1.000
_cell.angle_alpha   90.00
_cell.angle_beta   90.00
_cell.angle_gamma   90.00
#
_symmetry.space_group_name_H-M   'P 1'
#
loop_
_entity.id
_entity.type
_entity.pdbx_description
1 polymer ?
#
loop_
_entity_poly.entity_id
_entity_poly.type
_entity_poly.pdbx_seq_one_letter_code
_entity_poly.pdbx_strand_id
1 'polypeptide(L)'
;MKRMRLRLRAAAAVMLAGLALVGCDQKGNEAKHIKVGVINGAEQDVAEVAKKVAKEKYGLEVELVGFSGSLLPNESTNAGDLDANVFQHRPFLEQDNKAHNYHLVAVGNTFVFPMAGYSRKIKSVAELKDGATIAIPNDPTNLGRALLLLQKEKLITLKAGTGLLRRRWISPTTRVT
;
A
#
# COMPACT_ATOMS: atom_id res chain seq x y z
N MET A 1 -40.53 61.60 17.36
CA MET A 1 -39.75 61.09 16.21
C MET A 1 -38.38 60.49 16.58
N LYS A 2 -37.53 61.14 17.38
CA LYS A 2 -36.18 60.62 17.74
C LYS A 2 -36.17 59.26 18.46
N ARG A 3 -37.10 59.03 19.40
CA ARG A 3 -37.24 57.74 20.12
C ARG A 3 -37.65 56.57 19.22
N MET A 4 -38.45 56.83 18.17
CA MET A 4 -38.86 55.83 17.18
C MET A 4 -37.68 55.39 16.30
N ARG A 5 -36.84 56.34 15.86
CA ARG A 5 -35.63 56.07 15.07
C ARG A 5 -34.58 55.29 15.85
N LEU A 6 -34.49 55.49 17.16
CA LEU A 6 -33.56 54.74 18.03
C LEU A 6 -34.01 53.28 18.23
N ARG A 7 -35.32 53.04 18.40
CA ARG A 7 -35.89 51.68 18.47
C ARG A 7 -35.77 50.91 17.16
N LEU A 8 -35.93 51.58 16.02
CA LEU A 8 -35.75 50.98 14.68
C LEU A 8 -34.29 50.57 14.43
N ARG A 9 -33.32 51.39 14.86
CA ARG A 9 -31.89 51.07 14.75
C ARG A 9 -31.46 49.92 15.66
N ALA A 10 -32.02 49.85 16.88
CA ALA A 10 -31.78 48.74 17.80
C ALA A 10 -32.35 47.41 17.27
N ALA A 11 -33.55 47.44 16.67
CA ALA A 11 -34.17 46.25 16.07
C ALA A 11 -33.37 45.74 14.84
N ALA A 12 -32.85 46.64 14.01
CA ALA A 12 -32.01 46.27 12.87
C ALA A 12 -30.66 45.67 13.29
N ALA A 13 -30.06 46.16 14.38
CA ALA A 13 -28.80 45.62 14.93
C ALA A 13 -28.99 44.21 15.53
N VAL A 14 -30.14 43.94 16.16
CA VAL A 14 -30.47 42.61 16.70
C VAL A 14 -30.75 41.61 15.58
N MET A 15 -31.40 42.03 14.48
CA MET A 15 -31.56 41.16 13.29
C MET A 15 -30.22 40.82 12.62
N LEU A 16 -29.31 41.78 12.46
CA LEU A 16 -28.00 41.52 11.86
C LEU A 16 -27.13 40.59 12.73
N ALA A 17 -27.22 40.70 14.06
CA ALA A 17 -26.50 39.80 14.97
C ALA A 17 -27.08 38.37 14.97
N GLY A 18 -28.38 38.21 14.76
CA GLY A 18 -29.02 36.89 14.63
C GLY A 18 -28.62 36.12 13.36
N LEU A 19 -28.38 36.83 12.25
CA LEU A 19 -27.90 36.23 10.99
C LEU A 19 -26.43 35.80 11.04
N ALA A 20 -25.62 36.38 11.93
CA ALA A 20 -24.22 36.01 12.11
C ALA A 20 -24.03 34.68 12.90
N LEU A 21 -25.07 34.20 13.59
CA LEU A 21 -25.01 32.99 14.44
C LEU A 21 -25.53 31.71 13.76
N VAL A 22 -26.08 31.79 12.54
CA VAL A 22 -26.61 30.62 11.79
C VAL A 22 -25.54 29.98 10.88
N GLY A 23 -24.32 30.53 10.84
CA GLY A 23 -23.24 30.06 9.97
C GLY A 23 -22.27 29.03 10.58
N CYS A 24 -22.47 28.60 11.82
CA CYS A 24 -21.63 27.57 12.43
C CYS A 24 -22.43 26.29 12.64
N ASP A 25 -21.87 25.20 12.14
CA ASP A 25 -22.29 23.81 12.35
C ASP A 25 -23.16 23.13 11.27
N GLN A 26 -22.88 23.44 10.00
CA GLN A 26 -23.08 22.48 8.91
C GLN A 26 -21.80 21.68 8.66
N LYS A 27 -21.22 21.05 9.69
CA LYS A 27 -20.45 19.82 9.46
C LYS A 27 -21.44 18.68 9.35
N GLY A 28 -22.20 18.70 8.25
CA GLY A 28 -22.82 17.49 7.76
C GLY A 28 -21.76 16.40 7.73
N ASN A 29 -22.14 15.20 8.14
CA ASN A 29 -21.30 14.01 8.18
C ASN A 29 -20.81 13.68 6.76
N GLU A 30 -19.87 14.45 6.22
CA GLU A 30 -19.20 14.17 4.96
C GLU A 30 -18.57 12.80 5.14
N ALA A 31 -19.09 11.83 4.40
CA ALA A 31 -18.50 10.52 4.33
C ALA A 31 -17.03 10.74 3.96
N LYS A 32 -16.14 10.33 4.87
CA LYS A 32 -14.70 10.46 4.64
C LYS A 32 -14.39 9.68 3.36
N HIS A 33 -13.83 10.33 2.35
CA HIS A 33 -13.45 9.71 1.09
C HIS A 33 -11.94 9.49 1.08
N ILE A 34 -11.49 8.30 0.66
CA ILE A 34 -10.08 8.01 0.45
C ILE A 34 -9.86 7.26 -0.87
N LYS A 35 -8.72 7.50 -1.50
CA LYS A 35 -8.21 6.77 -2.67
C LYS A 35 -7.13 5.78 -2.24
N VAL A 36 -7.32 4.51 -2.60
CA VAL A 36 -6.42 3.41 -2.23
C VAL A 36 -5.92 2.70 -3.48
N GLY A 37 -4.60 2.70 -3.67
CA GLY A 37 -3.94 1.94 -4.72
C GLY A 37 -3.88 0.44 -4.41
N VAL A 38 -4.32 -0.40 -5.34
CA VAL A 38 -4.36 -1.86 -5.23
C VAL A 38 -3.81 -2.53 -6.50
N ILE A 39 -3.23 -3.72 -6.36
CA ILE A 39 -2.83 -4.52 -7.52
C ILE A 39 -4.05 -5.24 -8.08
N ASN A 40 -4.23 -5.19 -9.40
CA ASN A 40 -5.32 -5.89 -10.07
C ASN A 40 -5.18 -7.41 -9.90
N GLY A 41 -6.29 -8.09 -9.61
CA GLY A 41 -6.33 -9.52 -9.38
C GLY A 41 -6.87 -9.87 -7.99
N ALA A 42 -6.30 -10.90 -7.36
CA ALA A 42 -6.78 -11.41 -6.08
C ALA A 42 -6.70 -10.37 -4.94
N GLU A 43 -5.70 -9.49 -4.99
CA GLU A 43 -5.53 -8.38 -4.04
C GLU A 43 -6.69 -7.38 -4.14
N GLN A 44 -7.11 -7.04 -5.37
CA GLN A 44 -8.25 -6.17 -5.61
C GLN A 44 -9.56 -6.81 -5.13
N ASP A 45 -9.76 -8.11 -5.34
CA ASP A 45 -10.96 -8.81 -4.85
C ASP A 45 -11.11 -8.70 -3.33
N VAL A 46 -9.99 -8.82 -2.60
CA VAL A 46 -9.97 -8.63 -1.14
C VAL A 46 -10.25 -7.16 -0.77
N ALA A 47 -9.68 -6.21 -1.52
CA ALA A 47 -9.90 -4.79 -1.28
C ALA A 47 -11.35 -4.36 -1.53
N GLU A 48 -12.05 -4.95 -2.51
CA GLU A 48 -13.48 -4.71 -2.76
C GLU A 48 -14.34 -5.14 -1.58
N VAL A 49 -13.99 -6.26 -0.92
CA VAL A 49 -14.65 -6.68 0.32
C VAL A 49 -14.36 -5.68 1.45
N ALA A 50 -13.11 -5.24 1.60
CA ALA A 50 -12.73 -4.25 2.61
C ALA A 50 -13.44 -2.91 2.41
N LYS A 51 -13.61 -2.46 1.16
CA LYS A 51 -14.38 -1.27 0.79
C LYS A 51 -15.84 -1.36 1.23
N LYS A 52 -16.50 -2.51 1.00
CA LYS A 52 -17.88 -2.72 1.47
C LYS A 52 -17.98 -2.61 2.99
N VAL A 53 -17.07 -3.27 3.71
CA VAL A 53 -17.00 -3.19 5.18
C VAL A 53 -16.72 -1.77 5.66
N ALA A 54 -15.83 -1.04 4.97
CA ALA A 54 -15.51 0.36 5.28
C ALA A 54 -16.76 1.25 5.21
N LYS A 55 -17.54 1.11 4.14
CA LYS A 55 -18.79 1.86 3.94
C LYS A 55 -19.86 1.48 4.96
N GLU A 56 -20.13 0.19 5.12
CA GLU A 56 -21.22 -0.31 5.98
C GLU A 56 -20.99 -0.04 7.46
N LYS A 57 -19.75 -0.19 7.94
CA LYS A 57 -19.44 -0.10 9.39
C LYS A 57 -18.95 1.26 9.83
N TYR A 58 -18.30 2.01 8.93
CA TYR A 58 -17.60 3.25 9.30
C TYR A 58 -18.05 4.46 8.49
N GLY A 59 -18.96 4.28 7.51
CA GLY A 59 -19.38 5.36 6.62
C GLY A 59 -18.24 5.93 5.78
N LEU A 60 -17.16 5.17 5.58
CA LEU A 60 -15.99 5.57 4.80
C LEU A 60 -16.19 5.20 3.34
N GLU A 61 -16.11 6.18 2.45
CA GLU A 61 -16.06 5.97 1.01
C GLU A 61 -14.63 5.64 0.59
N VAL A 62 -14.47 4.54 -0.14
CA VAL A 62 -13.17 4.09 -0.63
C VAL A 62 -13.23 3.97 -2.15
N GLU A 63 -12.38 4.73 -2.82
CA GLU A 63 -12.08 4.59 -4.25
C GLU A 63 -10.86 3.68 -4.41
N LEU A 64 -11.03 2.56 -5.09
CA LEU A 64 -9.93 1.66 -5.41
C LEU A 64 -9.34 2.03 -6.76
N VAL A 65 -8.05 2.31 -6.79
CA VAL A 65 -7.31 2.61 -8.01
C VAL A 65 -6.45 1.40 -8.34
N GLY A 66 -6.75 0.76 -9.47
CA GLY A 66 -6.10 -0.48 -9.89
C GLY A 66 -4.77 -0.27 -10.61
N PHE A 67 -3.76 -1.04 -10.22
CA PHE A 67 -2.42 -1.04 -10.80
C PHE A 67 -2.09 -2.41 -11.42
N SER A 68 -1.39 -2.40 -12.55
CA SER A 68 -0.87 -3.61 -13.19
C SER A 68 0.55 -3.91 -12.73
N GLY A 69 1.05 -5.14 -12.85
CA GLY A 69 2.37 -5.53 -12.34
C GLY A 69 3.58 -4.74 -12.87
N SER A 70 3.42 -3.95 -13.93
CA SER A 70 4.47 -3.05 -14.46
C SER A 70 4.47 -1.65 -13.80
N LEU A 71 3.40 -1.28 -13.09
CA LEU A 71 3.23 0.01 -12.42
C LEU A 71 2.92 -0.23 -10.95
N LEU A 72 3.65 0.42 -10.04
CA LEU A 72 3.46 0.25 -8.59
C LEU A 72 2.90 1.53 -7.97
N PRO A 73 2.05 1.43 -6.93
CA PRO A 73 1.32 2.59 -6.42
C PRO A 73 2.15 3.53 -5.52
N ASN A 74 3.41 3.20 -5.21
CA ASN A 74 4.23 4.02 -4.30
C ASN A 74 4.47 5.43 -4.80
N GLU A 75 4.78 5.60 -6.09
CA GLU A 75 5.01 6.94 -6.66
C GLU A 75 3.76 7.81 -6.52
N SER A 76 2.60 7.29 -6.92
CA SER A 76 1.31 7.98 -6.80
C SER A 76 0.92 8.27 -5.35
N THR A 77 1.19 7.36 -4.41
CA THR A 77 0.97 7.63 -2.97
C THR A 77 1.91 8.71 -2.45
N ASN A 78 3.20 8.69 -2.85
CA ASN A 78 4.15 9.71 -2.41
C ASN A 78 3.86 11.08 -3.02
N ALA A 79 3.32 11.13 -4.24
CA ALA A 79 2.87 12.35 -4.91
C ALA A 79 1.56 12.92 -4.33
N GLY A 80 0.83 12.15 -3.53
CA GLY A 80 -0.46 12.55 -2.95
C GLY A 80 -1.66 12.29 -3.85
N ASP A 81 -1.49 11.57 -4.97
CA ASP A 81 -2.60 11.15 -5.84
C ASP A 81 -3.44 10.03 -5.19
N LEU A 82 -2.84 9.28 -4.28
CA LEU A 82 -3.47 8.24 -3.47
C LEU A 82 -3.25 8.55 -1.98
N ASP A 83 -4.29 8.36 -1.16
CA ASP A 83 -4.18 8.50 0.30
C ASP A 83 -3.43 7.32 0.93
N ALA A 84 -3.53 6.13 0.32
CA ALA A 84 -2.83 4.93 0.75
C ALA A 84 -2.61 3.94 -0.40
N ASN A 85 -1.78 2.93 -0.17
CA ASN A 85 -1.71 1.75 -1.03
C ASN A 85 -1.58 0.46 -0.21
N VAL A 86 -1.97 -0.67 -0.79
CA VAL A 86 -1.86 -2.00 -0.19
C VAL A 86 -1.36 -3.02 -1.21
N PHE A 87 -0.05 -3.24 -1.24
CA PHE A 87 0.56 -4.24 -2.15
C PHE A 87 1.87 -4.86 -1.66
N GLN A 88 2.48 -4.28 -0.62
CA GLN A 88 3.90 -4.50 -0.32
C GLN A 88 4.14 -4.91 1.14
N HIS A 89 5.31 -5.50 1.37
CA HIS A 89 5.84 -5.75 2.70
C HIS A 89 6.90 -4.71 3.11
N ARG A 90 7.12 -4.56 4.42
CA ARG A 90 8.01 -3.53 5.00
C ARG A 90 9.41 -3.47 4.37
N PRO A 91 10.10 -4.59 4.07
CA PRO A 91 11.42 -4.52 3.44
C PRO A 91 11.41 -3.90 2.04
N PHE A 92 10.34 -4.13 1.28
CA PHE A 92 10.18 -3.53 -0.06
C PHE A 92 9.98 -2.03 0.07
N LEU A 93 9.05 -1.61 0.95
CA LEU A 93 8.81 -0.20 1.27
C LEU A 93 10.09 0.53 1.68
N GLU A 94 10.90 -0.07 2.55
CA GLU A 94 12.18 0.53 2.99
C GLU A 94 13.18 0.68 1.83
N GLN A 95 13.30 -0.34 0.97
CA GLN A 95 14.18 -0.24 -0.19
C GLN A 95 13.69 0.78 -1.20
N ASP A 96 12.38 0.83 -1.44
CA ASP A 96 11.77 1.71 -2.43
C ASP A 96 11.84 3.18 -1.98
N ASN A 97 11.56 3.45 -0.69
CA ASN A 97 11.80 4.75 -0.07
C ASN A 97 13.25 5.20 -0.23
N LYS A 98 14.21 4.30 0.01
CA LYS A 98 15.64 4.62 -0.14
C LYS A 98 16.03 4.86 -1.61
N ALA A 99 15.46 4.10 -2.54
CA ALA A 99 15.79 4.19 -3.96
C ALA A 99 15.24 5.46 -4.61
N HIS A 100 14.02 5.88 -4.22
CA HIS A 100 13.29 6.96 -4.87
C HIS A 100 13.10 8.20 -3.99
N ASN A 101 13.71 8.22 -2.80
CA ASN A 101 13.58 9.29 -1.80
C ASN A 101 12.11 9.56 -1.41
N TYR A 102 11.30 8.50 -1.31
CA TYR A 102 9.94 8.59 -0.81
C TYR A 102 9.91 8.65 0.71
N HIS A 103 8.84 9.24 1.25
CA HIS A 103 8.62 9.38 2.70
C HIS A 103 7.43 8.56 3.20
N LEU A 104 7.12 7.48 2.49
CA LEU A 104 5.98 6.61 2.81
C LEU A 104 6.21 5.83 4.10
N VAL A 105 5.15 5.62 4.86
CA VAL A 105 5.19 4.89 6.13
C VAL A 105 4.17 3.75 6.15
N ALA A 106 4.52 2.65 6.82
CA ALA A 106 3.60 1.55 7.03
C ALA A 106 2.62 1.89 8.17
N VAL A 107 1.34 2.03 7.84
CA VAL A 107 0.27 2.37 8.80
C VAL A 107 -0.42 1.14 9.41
N GLY A 108 -0.22 -0.04 8.84
CA GLY A 108 -0.82 -1.29 9.31
C GLY A 108 -0.32 -2.51 8.54
N ASN A 109 -0.65 -3.69 9.05
CA ASN A 109 -0.43 -4.97 8.36
C ASN A 109 -1.79 -5.54 7.94
N THR A 110 -1.83 -6.18 6.77
CA THR A 110 -3.02 -6.85 6.27
C THR A 110 -2.84 -8.37 6.30
N PHE A 111 -2.29 -8.95 5.24
CA PHE A 111 -1.99 -10.36 5.08
C PHE A 111 -0.74 -10.52 4.21
N VAL A 112 -0.22 -11.74 4.13
CA VAL A 112 0.94 -12.06 3.28
C VAL A 112 0.68 -13.36 2.54
N PHE A 113 0.91 -13.34 1.23
CA PHE A 113 0.93 -14.58 0.45
C PHE A 113 2.24 -15.33 0.69
N PRO A 114 2.19 -16.64 0.99
CA PRO A 114 3.38 -17.48 1.03
C PRO A 114 4.11 -17.45 -0.32
N MET A 115 5.43 -17.31 -0.30
CA MET A 115 6.24 -17.46 -1.50
C MET A 115 6.45 -18.94 -1.78
N ALA A 116 6.21 -19.37 -3.01
CA ALA A 116 6.33 -20.76 -3.44
C ALA A 116 6.96 -20.84 -4.85
N GLY A 117 7.59 -21.98 -5.12
CA GLY A 117 8.02 -22.35 -6.47
C GLY A 117 6.92 -23.10 -7.21
N TYR A 118 6.81 -22.87 -8.52
CA TYR A 118 5.83 -23.53 -9.38
C TYR A 118 6.52 -24.11 -10.61
N SER A 119 6.02 -25.23 -11.11
CA SER A 119 6.50 -25.85 -12.35
C SER A 119 5.36 -26.43 -13.16
N ARG A 120 5.47 -26.32 -14.48
CA ARG A 120 4.62 -27.05 -15.44
C ARG A 120 5.25 -28.37 -15.88
N LYS A 121 6.51 -28.63 -15.52
CA LYS A 121 7.33 -29.74 -16.06
C LYS A 121 7.60 -30.85 -15.05
N ILE A 122 7.66 -30.51 -13.76
CA ILE A 122 7.96 -31.44 -12.67
C ILE A 122 6.90 -31.29 -11.58
N LYS A 123 6.67 -32.35 -10.82
CA LYS A 123 5.64 -32.36 -9.75
C LYS A 123 6.22 -32.12 -8.36
N SER A 124 7.52 -32.32 -8.20
CA SER A 124 8.22 -32.17 -6.93
C SER A 124 9.63 -31.62 -7.12
N VAL A 125 10.18 -31.01 -6.07
CA VAL A 125 11.56 -30.49 -6.05
C VAL A 125 12.59 -31.59 -6.32
N ALA A 126 12.31 -32.84 -5.91
CA ALA A 126 13.18 -33.99 -6.12
C ALA A 126 13.38 -34.37 -7.60
N GLU A 127 12.51 -33.91 -8.50
CA GLU A 127 12.64 -34.12 -9.95
C GLU A 127 13.50 -33.05 -10.64
N LEU A 128 14.01 -32.05 -9.91
CA LEU A 128 14.94 -31.07 -10.47
C LEU A 128 16.24 -31.77 -10.90
N LYS A 129 16.64 -31.53 -12.14
CA LYS A 129 17.91 -32.02 -12.69
C LYS A 129 19.03 -31.02 -12.42
N ASP A 130 20.24 -31.52 -12.30
CA ASP A 130 21.43 -30.67 -12.27
C ASP A 130 21.48 -29.76 -13.50
N GLY A 131 21.84 -28.49 -13.28
CA GLY A 131 21.84 -27.47 -14.32
C GLY A 131 20.45 -26.93 -14.71
N ALA A 132 19.39 -27.31 -13.99
CA ALA A 132 18.07 -26.73 -14.21
C ALA A 132 18.05 -25.21 -13.98
N THR A 133 17.30 -24.51 -14.83
CA THR A 133 17.07 -23.07 -14.69
C THR A 133 15.89 -22.81 -13.77
N ILE A 134 16.08 -21.92 -12.78
CA ILE A 134 15.04 -21.46 -11.87
C ILE A 134 14.88 -19.96 -12.06
N ALA A 135 13.71 -19.53 -12.54
CA ALA A 135 13.37 -18.11 -12.60
C ALA A 135 13.09 -17.59 -11.18
N ILE A 136 13.70 -16.46 -10.83
CA ILE A 136 13.52 -15.79 -9.53
C ILE A 136 13.19 -14.31 -9.74
N PRO A 137 12.57 -13.63 -8.76
CA PRO A 137 12.32 -12.19 -8.83
C PRO A 137 13.61 -11.39 -8.99
N ASN A 138 13.52 -10.23 -9.63
CA ASN A 138 14.66 -9.34 -9.88
C ASN A 138 14.77 -8.17 -8.89
N ASP A 139 13.70 -7.84 -8.15
CA ASP A 139 13.78 -6.81 -7.10
C ASP A 139 14.59 -7.33 -5.89
N PRO A 140 15.36 -6.46 -5.20
CA PRO A 140 16.31 -6.91 -4.18
C PRO A 140 15.70 -7.75 -3.06
N THR A 141 14.48 -7.41 -2.65
CA THR A 141 13.84 -8.03 -1.47
C THR A 141 13.24 -9.38 -1.80
N ASN A 142 12.48 -9.50 -2.89
CA ASN A 142 11.90 -10.77 -3.30
C ASN A 142 12.94 -11.72 -3.88
N LEU A 143 13.99 -11.20 -4.52
CA LEU A 143 15.17 -12.00 -4.88
C LEU A 143 15.78 -12.65 -3.65
N GLY A 144 15.98 -11.88 -2.56
CA GLY A 144 16.47 -12.41 -1.29
C GLY A 144 15.56 -13.49 -0.70
N ARG A 145 14.23 -13.29 -0.72
CA ARG A 145 13.26 -14.31 -0.27
C ARG A 145 13.35 -15.58 -1.11
N ALA A 146 13.47 -15.46 -2.42
CA ALA A 146 13.60 -16.61 -3.32
C ALA A 146 14.89 -17.39 -3.05
N LEU A 147 16.03 -16.73 -2.89
CA LEU A 147 17.29 -17.39 -2.57
C LEU A 147 17.25 -18.10 -1.20
N LEU A 148 16.63 -17.48 -0.19
CA LEU A 148 16.43 -18.12 1.11
C LEU A 148 15.51 -19.35 1.01
N LEU A 149 14.47 -19.31 0.17
CA LEU A 149 13.61 -20.46 -0.11
C LEU A 149 14.40 -21.58 -0.79
N LEU A 150 15.21 -21.27 -1.81
CA LEU A 150 16.06 -22.26 -2.48
C LEU A 150 17.07 -22.90 -1.53
N GLN A 151 17.64 -22.13 -0.59
CA GLN A 151 18.50 -22.67 0.46
C GLN A 151 17.74 -23.58 1.42
N LYS A 152 16.53 -23.20 1.82
CA LYS A 152 15.66 -24.01 2.70
C LYS A 152 15.36 -25.38 2.06
N GLU A 153 15.13 -25.40 0.74
CA GLU A 153 14.94 -26.63 -0.04
C GLU A 153 16.26 -27.34 -0.40
N LYS A 154 17.40 -26.87 0.13
CA LYS A 154 18.74 -27.45 -0.07
C LYS A 154 19.21 -27.47 -1.53
N LEU A 155 18.65 -26.61 -2.39
CA LEU A 155 19.02 -26.49 -3.80
C LEU A 155 20.27 -25.64 -4.00
N ILE A 156 20.53 -24.70 -3.07
CA ILE A 156 21.73 -23.88 -3.04
C ILE A 156 22.23 -23.73 -1.61
N THR A 157 23.48 -23.32 -1.44
CA THR A 157 24.02 -22.90 -0.15
C THR A 157 24.42 -21.42 -0.23
N LEU A 158 23.90 -20.60 0.68
CA LEU A 158 24.27 -19.20 0.79
C LEU A 158 25.42 -19.04 1.80
N LYS A 159 26.15 -17.94 1.69
CA LYS A 159 27.19 -17.61 2.68
C LYS A 159 26.54 -17.42 4.06
N ALA A 160 27.26 -17.80 5.11
CA ALA A 160 26.82 -17.52 6.47
C ALA A 160 26.54 -16.01 6.66
N GLY A 161 25.48 -15.69 7.39
CA GLY A 161 25.04 -14.30 7.60
C GLY A 161 24.31 -13.65 6.42
N THR A 162 24.02 -14.41 5.36
CA THR A 162 23.20 -13.92 4.26
C THR A 162 21.74 -13.79 4.71
N GLY A 163 21.22 -12.57 4.71
CA GLY A 163 19.84 -12.25 5.05
C GLY A 163 19.00 -11.84 3.83
N LEU A 164 17.87 -11.19 4.09
CA LEU A 164 16.91 -10.77 3.08
C LEU A 164 17.48 -9.78 2.05
N LEU A 165 18.36 -8.88 2.49
CA LEU A 165 18.93 -7.83 1.64
C LEU A 165 20.33 -8.20 1.16
N ARG A 166 20.61 -7.85 -0.10
CA ARG A 166 21.92 -8.00 -0.74
C ARG A 166 22.98 -7.14 -0.05
N ARG A 167 23.76 -7.77 0.84
CA ARG A 167 24.99 -7.18 1.39
C ARG A 167 26.28 -7.78 0.81
N ARG A 168 26.30 -9.03 0.30
CA ARG A 168 27.37 -9.64 -0.54
C ARG A 168 27.04 -11.13 -0.85
N TRP A 169 26.48 -11.47 -2.00
CA TRP A 169 26.00 -12.84 -2.26
C TRP A 169 27.03 -13.81 -2.86
N ILE A 170 27.99 -13.36 -3.69
CA ILE A 170 28.63 -14.29 -4.63
C ILE A 170 30.01 -14.74 -4.11
N SER A 171 30.17 -16.02 -3.82
CA SER A 171 31.47 -16.72 -3.87
C SER A 171 31.72 -17.04 -5.36
N PRO A 172 32.94 -16.99 -5.91
CA PRO A 172 33.20 -17.04 -7.37
C PRO A 172 32.66 -18.25 -8.14
N THR A 173 32.05 -19.24 -7.49
CA THR A 173 31.85 -20.59 -8.04
C THR A 173 30.44 -20.94 -8.51
N THR A 174 29.45 -20.04 -8.48
CA THR A 174 28.11 -20.38 -9.02
C THR A 174 27.40 -19.15 -9.62
N ARG A 175 27.14 -19.19 -10.93
CA ARG A 175 26.31 -18.20 -11.62
C ARG A 175 24.84 -18.58 -11.45
N VAL A 176 24.09 -17.74 -10.76
CA VAL A 176 22.63 -17.66 -10.89
C VAL A 176 22.39 -16.51 -11.87
N THR A 177 21.84 -16.82 -13.05
CA THR A 177 21.30 -15.84 -14.00
C THR A 177 19.80 -15.78 -13.85
#